data_AF-A0A553FHQ2-F1
#
_entry.id   AF-A0A553FHQ2-F1
#
_cell.length_a   1.000
_cell.length_b   1.000
_cell.length_c   1.000
_cell.angle_alpha   90.00
_cell.angle_beta   90.00
_cell.angle_gamma   90.00
#
_symmetry.space_group_name_H-M   'P 1'
#
loop_
_entity.id
_entity.type
_entity.pdbx_description
1 polymer ?
#
loop_
_entity_poly.entity_id
_entity_poly.type
_entity_poly.pdbx_seq_one_letter_code
_entity_poly.pdbx_strand_id
1 'polypeptide(L)'
;MLLALSFTLNYWLWDDFKIQLTIIMFASFVVLLIGVLKKFEPSYSYKLTPGQLSFYHRSGKWHIKWQDIVRIGSVKASIQGQLIELAFIGIKLNNIETIAASVSPRLANRLLHEQKELIQLAVSTNEIKPQDAIIKFEPYNLQGKVYKGPIAAWLYRSEQLMKAYGYHLYLPEDSFDRSSNEFKNLLKQCKSYSQGTE
;
A
#
# COMPACT_ATOMS: atom_id res chain seq x y z
N MET A 1 14.75 -26.35 14.37
CA MET A 1 15.83 -26.56 15.36
C MET A 1 15.26 -26.67 16.78
N LEU A 2 14.53 -25.65 17.28
CA LEU A 2 13.88 -25.70 18.61
C LEU A 2 12.96 -26.90 18.84
N LEU A 3 12.11 -27.24 17.86
CA LEU A 3 11.19 -28.40 17.95
C LEU A 3 11.88 -29.76 18.00
N ALA A 4 12.99 -29.92 17.28
CA ALA A 4 13.76 -31.16 17.29
C ALA A 4 14.49 -31.34 18.63
N LEU A 5 15.07 -30.26 19.15
CA LEU A 5 15.73 -30.23 20.45
C LEU A 5 14.74 -30.53 21.58
N SER A 6 13.53 -29.94 21.53
CA SER A 6 12.48 -30.22 22.51
C SER A 6 11.99 -31.67 22.42
N PHE A 7 11.93 -32.26 21.23
CA PHE A 7 11.49 -33.65 21.04
C PHE A 7 12.53 -34.65 21.56
N THR A 8 13.83 -34.40 21.33
CA THR A 8 14.91 -35.25 21.86
C THR A 8 15.05 -35.15 23.37
N LEU A 9 14.88 -33.95 23.95
CA LEU A 9 14.84 -33.74 25.40
C LEU A 9 13.63 -34.45 26.04
N ASN A 10 12.47 -34.39 25.38
CA ASN A 10 11.24 -35.04 25.84
C ASN A 10 11.36 -36.57 25.87
N TYR A 11 12.07 -37.16 24.90
CA TYR A 11 12.31 -38.61 24.87
C TYR A 11 13.25 -39.08 25.99
N TRP A 12 14.22 -38.25 26.41
CA TRP A 12 15.26 -38.63 27.36
C TRP A 12 14.92 -38.35 28.83
N LEU A 13 14.09 -37.33 29.12
CA LEU A 13 13.68 -36.90 30.48
C LEU A 13 12.22 -37.24 30.82
N TRP A 14 11.63 -38.24 30.16
CA TRP A 14 10.20 -38.52 30.22
C TRP A 14 9.71 -38.85 31.64
N ASP A 15 10.50 -39.52 32.48
CA ASP A 15 9.99 -40.03 33.76
C ASP A 15 9.76 -38.97 34.84
N ASP A 16 10.59 -37.93 34.92
CA ASP A 16 10.52 -36.96 36.03
C ASP A 16 9.66 -35.71 35.74
N PHE A 17 9.53 -35.27 34.48
CA PHE A 17 8.99 -33.94 34.15
C PHE A 17 7.92 -33.91 33.03
N LYS A 18 7.05 -34.94 32.96
CA LYS A 18 6.01 -35.11 31.91
C LYS A 18 5.18 -33.85 31.61
N ILE A 19 4.67 -33.16 32.63
CA ILE A 19 3.73 -32.05 32.46
C ILE A 19 4.45 -30.81 31.91
N GLN A 20 5.64 -30.50 32.42
CA GLN A 20 6.42 -29.33 32.01
C GLN A 20 6.88 -29.45 30.56
N LEU A 21 7.31 -30.65 30.15
CA LEU A 21 7.73 -30.93 28.76
C LEU A 21 6.57 -30.84 27.77
N THR A 22 5.37 -31.31 28.17
CA THR A 22 4.16 -31.21 27.32
C THR A 22 3.79 -29.75 27.04
N ILE A 23 3.88 -28.88 28.04
CA ILE A 23 3.60 -27.44 27.88
C ILE A 23 4.61 -26.78 26.93
N ILE A 24 5.90 -27.08 27.07
CA ILE A 24 6.96 -26.50 26.21
C ILE A 24 6.79 -26.96 24.75
N MET A 25 6.40 -28.21 24.54
CA MET A 25 6.14 -28.74 23.20
C MET A 25 4.94 -28.02 22.54
N PHE A 26 3.85 -27.82 23.28
CA PHE A 26 2.67 -27.11 22.79
C PHE A 26 2.97 -25.63 22.52
N ALA A 27 3.71 -24.97 23.41
CA ALA A 27 4.15 -23.59 23.23
C ALA A 27 5.04 -23.43 21.98
N SER A 28 5.98 -24.35 21.77
CA SER A 28 6.84 -24.36 20.58
C SER A 28 6.05 -24.56 19.29
N PHE A 29 5.02 -25.40 19.34
CA PHE A 29 4.10 -25.62 18.21
C PHE A 29 3.28 -24.36 17.90
N VAL A 30 2.75 -23.68 18.90
CA VAL A 30 2.00 -22.41 18.73
C VAL A 30 2.90 -21.32 18.15
N VAL A 31 4.13 -21.17 18.65
CA VAL A 31 5.10 -20.20 18.10
C VAL A 31 5.46 -20.51 16.65
N LEU A 32 5.63 -21.80 16.31
CA LEU A 32 5.86 -22.21 14.92
C LEU A 32 4.64 -21.89 14.05
N LEU A 33 3.43 -22.19 14.50
CA LEU A 33 2.20 -21.92 13.76
C LEU A 33 2.03 -20.42 13.49
N ILE A 34 2.28 -19.57 14.49
CA ILE A 34 2.27 -18.12 14.35
C ILE A 34 3.36 -17.64 13.39
N GLY A 35 4.58 -18.20 13.49
CA GLY A 35 5.68 -17.87 12.59
C GLY A 35 5.40 -18.25 11.13
N VAL A 36 4.74 -19.40 10.92
CA VAL A 36 4.32 -19.89 9.61
C VAL A 36 3.20 -19.02 9.04
N LEU A 37 2.15 -18.72 9.82
CA LEU A 37 1.05 -17.84 9.40
C LEU A 37 1.55 -16.44 9.05
N LYS A 38 2.44 -15.87 9.87
CA LYS A 38 3.04 -14.55 9.65
C LYS A 38 3.95 -14.52 8.40
N LYS A 39 4.47 -15.67 7.97
CA LYS A 39 5.25 -15.80 6.74
C LYS A 39 4.37 -15.96 5.49
N PHE A 40 3.12 -16.41 5.64
CA PHE A 40 2.21 -16.66 4.52
C PHE A 40 1.44 -15.42 4.03
N GLU A 41 1.36 -14.34 4.81
CA GLU A 41 0.74 -13.09 4.33
C GLU A 41 1.80 -12.15 3.72
N PRO A 42 1.78 -11.89 2.40
CA PRO A 42 2.45 -10.72 1.87
C PRO A 42 1.67 -9.47 2.31
N SER A 43 2.32 -8.56 3.06
CA SER A 43 1.71 -7.29 3.48
C SER A 43 1.27 -6.43 2.29
N TYR A 44 2.05 -6.46 1.22
CA TYR A 44 1.79 -5.75 -0.04
C TYR A 44 2.21 -6.66 -1.19
N SER A 45 1.41 -6.74 -2.26
CA SER A 45 1.80 -7.46 -3.46
C SER A 45 1.35 -6.70 -4.70
N TYR A 46 2.31 -6.30 -5.52
CA TYR A 46 2.08 -5.70 -6.82
C TYR A 46 2.08 -6.79 -7.88
N LYS A 47 1.00 -6.88 -8.65
CA LYS A 47 0.90 -7.77 -9.81
C LYS A 47 0.90 -6.95 -11.08
N LEU A 48 1.98 -7.10 -11.84
CA LEU A 48 2.18 -6.47 -13.15
C LEU A 48 1.74 -7.44 -14.23
N THR A 49 0.68 -7.11 -14.96
CA THR A 49 0.19 -7.88 -16.11
C THR A 49 0.28 -6.99 -17.35
N PRO A 50 0.50 -7.51 -18.57
CA PRO A 50 0.61 -6.67 -19.77
C PRO A 50 -0.55 -5.69 -19.98
N GLY A 51 -1.77 -6.01 -19.53
CA GLY A 51 -2.93 -5.11 -19.62
C GLY A 51 -3.21 -4.23 -18.40
N GLN A 52 -2.69 -4.57 -17.21
CA GLN A 52 -3.05 -3.87 -15.97
C GLN A 52 -2.01 -3.97 -14.85
N LEU A 53 -1.97 -2.94 -14.01
CA LEU A 53 -1.29 -2.90 -12.72
C LEU A 53 -2.32 -3.18 -11.62
N SER A 54 -2.13 -4.26 -10.86
CA SER A 54 -2.98 -4.59 -9.71
C SER A 54 -2.19 -4.48 -8.42
N PHE A 55 -2.79 -3.88 -7.41
CA PHE A 55 -2.25 -3.81 -6.06
C PHE A 55 -3.11 -4.64 -5.12
N TYR A 56 -2.45 -5.51 -4.37
CA TYR A 56 -3.05 -6.32 -3.33
C TYR A 56 -2.49 -5.89 -1.98
N HIS A 57 -3.40 -5.55 -1.09
CA HIS A 57 -3.12 -5.18 0.29
C HIS A 57 -4.02 -6.01 1.22
N ARG A 58 -3.63 -6.15 2.48
CA ARG A 58 -4.46 -6.86 3.49
C ARG A 58 -5.86 -6.24 3.62
N SER A 59 -5.99 -4.93 3.44
CA SER A 59 -7.27 -4.22 3.52
C SER A 59 -8.08 -4.23 2.21
N GLY A 60 -7.55 -4.79 1.13
CA GLY A 60 -8.26 -4.90 -0.14
C GLY A 60 -7.34 -4.82 -1.35
N LYS A 61 -7.93 -4.57 -2.52
CA LYS A 61 -7.20 -4.47 -3.78
C LYS A 61 -7.70 -3.30 -4.61
N TRP A 62 -6.86 -2.83 -5.51
CA TRP A 62 -7.25 -1.96 -6.62
C TRP A 62 -6.52 -2.39 -7.88
N HIS A 63 -7.06 -2.04 -9.04
CA HIS A 63 -6.43 -2.33 -10.32
C HIS A 63 -6.64 -1.19 -11.30
N ILE A 64 -5.63 -0.91 -12.12
CA ILE A 64 -5.67 0.12 -13.16
C ILE A 64 -5.07 -0.42 -14.46
N LYS A 65 -5.62 0.01 -15.59
CA LYS A 65 -5.04 -0.33 -16.90
C LYS A 65 -3.84 0.58 -17.17
N TRP A 66 -2.86 0.07 -17.93
CA TRP A 66 -1.68 0.87 -18.28
C TRP A 66 -2.03 2.09 -19.15
N GLN A 67 -3.07 1.97 -19.98
CA GLN A 67 -3.60 3.06 -20.81
C GLN A 67 -4.09 4.27 -19.98
N ASP A 68 -4.62 4.02 -18.78
CA ASP A 68 -5.11 5.08 -17.89
C ASP A 68 -3.97 5.82 -17.16
N ILE A 69 -2.76 5.27 -17.17
CA ILE A 69 -1.61 5.87 -16.49
C ILE A 69 -0.95 6.89 -17.41
N VAL A 70 -1.04 8.17 -17.04
CA VAL A 70 -0.39 9.27 -17.78
C VAL A 70 1.10 9.31 -17.44
N ARG A 71 1.45 9.36 -16.16
CA ARG A 71 2.84 9.55 -15.71
C ARG A 71 3.14 8.78 -14.44
N ILE A 72 4.36 8.26 -14.36
CA ILE A 72 4.92 7.61 -13.17
C ILE A 72 6.22 8.36 -12.81
N GLY A 73 6.35 8.78 -11.56
CA GLY A 73 7.50 9.56 -11.10
C GLY A 73 7.71 9.51 -9.60
N SER A 74 8.87 9.99 -9.15
CA SER A 74 9.11 10.22 -7.72
C SER A 74 8.31 11.44 -7.27
N VAL A 75 7.74 11.37 -6.07
CA VAL A 75 7.07 12.51 -5.44
C VAL A 75 8.13 13.42 -4.82
N LYS A 76 8.04 14.72 -5.09
CA LYS A 76 8.97 15.72 -4.55
C LYS A 76 8.19 16.75 -3.75
N ALA A 77 8.74 17.19 -2.63
CA ALA A 77 8.17 18.26 -1.82
C ALA A 77 9.21 19.35 -1.60
N SER A 78 8.76 20.61 -1.59
CA SER A 78 9.61 21.76 -1.26
C SER A 78 9.54 22.04 0.23
N ILE A 79 10.54 21.60 0.99
CA ILE A 79 10.62 21.80 2.45
C ILE A 79 11.63 22.92 2.70
N GLN A 80 11.18 24.05 3.25
CA GLN A 80 12.05 25.19 3.61
C GLN A 80 12.95 25.68 2.45
N GLY A 81 12.46 25.63 1.21
CA GLY A 81 13.21 26.04 0.02
C GLY A 81 14.17 24.97 -0.55
N GLN A 82 14.23 23.78 0.05
CA GLN A 82 14.93 22.62 -0.51
C GLN A 82 13.94 21.61 -1.09
N LEU A 83 14.23 21.13 -2.30
CA LEU A 83 13.44 20.10 -2.94
C LEU A 83 13.89 18.72 -2.46
N ILE A 84 13.06 18.07 -1.65
CA ILE A 84 13.33 16.74 -1.09
C ILE A 84 12.48 15.70 -1.83
N GLU A 85 13.09 14.59 -2.23
CA GLU A 85 12.37 13.45 -2.78
C GLU A 85 11.75 12.65 -1.63
N LEU A 86 10.44 12.40 -1.72
CA LEU A 86 9.72 11.60 -0.72
C LEU A 86 9.88 10.12 -1.05
N ALA A 87 9.79 9.27 -0.03
CA ALA A 87 9.77 7.81 -0.12
C ALA A 87 8.44 7.28 -0.71
N PHE A 88 7.96 7.91 -1.77
CA PHE A 88 6.71 7.61 -2.47
C PHE A 88 6.91 7.69 -3.99
N ILE A 89 6.34 6.70 -4.67
CA ILE A 89 6.18 6.73 -6.13
C ILE A 89 4.77 7.25 -6.44
N GLY A 90 4.73 8.33 -7.22
CA GLY A 90 3.51 8.96 -7.68
C GLY A 90 3.06 8.38 -9.02
N ILE A 91 1.78 8.03 -9.12
CA ILE A 91 1.13 7.65 -10.37
C ILE A 91 0.03 8.67 -10.68
N LYS A 92 0.16 9.31 -11.85
CA LYS A 92 -0.85 10.21 -12.40
C LYS A 92 -1.73 9.44 -13.37
N LEU A 93 -3.01 9.32 -13.03
CA LEU A 93 -4.06 8.77 -13.89
C LEU A 93 -4.67 9.84 -14.80
N ASN A 94 -5.23 9.40 -15.93
CA ASN A 94 -6.03 10.22 -16.84
C ASN A 94 -7.43 10.45 -16.26
N ASN A 95 -8.08 9.36 -15.83
CA ASN A 95 -9.36 9.40 -15.14
C ASN A 95 -9.25 8.70 -13.79
N ILE A 96 -9.57 9.40 -12.70
CA ILE A 96 -9.59 8.83 -11.34
C ILE A 96 -10.78 7.86 -11.13
N GLU A 97 -11.75 7.84 -12.05
CA GLU A 97 -12.90 6.95 -11.97
C GLU A 97 -12.51 5.47 -12.06
N THR A 98 -11.52 5.14 -12.89
CA THR A 98 -11.10 3.75 -13.11
C THR A 98 -10.56 3.13 -11.83
N ILE A 99 -9.86 3.93 -11.02
CA ILE A 99 -9.44 3.52 -9.68
C ILE A 99 -10.60 3.59 -8.67
N ALA A 100 -11.44 4.63 -8.73
CA ALA A 100 -12.58 4.80 -7.82
C ALA A 100 -13.55 3.61 -7.87
N ALA A 101 -13.74 3.01 -9.06
CA ALA A 101 -14.59 1.85 -9.26
C ALA A 101 -13.94 0.53 -8.82
N SER A 102 -12.60 0.44 -8.80
CA SER A 102 -11.87 -0.80 -8.47
C SER A 102 -11.42 -0.87 -7.01
N VAL A 103 -11.28 0.26 -6.33
CA VAL A 103 -10.81 0.32 -4.94
C VAL A 103 -11.87 -0.17 -3.96
N SER A 104 -11.48 -1.04 -3.03
CA SER A 104 -12.40 -1.46 -1.97
C SER A 104 -12.58 -0.32 -0.93
N PRO A 105 -13.77 -0.17 -0.30
CA PRO A 105 -13.98 0.85 0.73
C PRO A 105 -12.99 0.75 1.91
N ARG A 106 -12.61 -0.47 2.28
CA ARG A 106 -11.63 -0.74 3.33
C ARG A 106 -10.23 -0.27 2.94
N LEU A 107 -9.85 -0.48 1.68
CA LEU A 107 -8.58 0.00 1.15
C LEU A 107 -8.57 1.53 1.03
N ALA A 108 -9.65 2.15 0.56
CA ALA A 108 -9.78 3.60 0.52
C ALA A 108 -9.59 4.24 1.91
N ASN A 109 -10.21 3.66 2.95
CA ASN A 109 -9.99 4.12 4.32
C ASN A 109 -8.54 3.96 4.77
N ARG A 110 -7.90 2.84 4.43
CA ARG A 110 -6.49 2.61 4.74
C ARG A 110 -5.57 3.63 4.04
N LEU A 111 -5.81 3.89 2.75
CA LEU A 111 -5.07 4.85 1.96
C LEU A 111 -5.20 6.28 2.53
N LEU A 112 -6.37 6.66 3.06
CA LEU A 112 -6.54 7.94 3.76
C LEU A 112 -5.55 8.11 4.92
N HIS A 113 -5.26 7.02 5.65
CA HIS A 113 -4.31 7.04 6.76
C HIS A 113 -2.87 7.04 6.27
N GLU A 114 -2.54 6.25 5.25
CA GLU A 114 -1.20 6.22 4.64
C GLU A 114 -0.83 7.58 4.01
N GLN A 115 -1.82 8.30 3.48
CA GLN A 115 -1.65 9.64 2.92
C GLN A 115 -1.63 10.77 3.96
N LYS A 116 -1.82 10.49 5.25
CA LYS A 116 -1.90 11.52 6.30
C LYS A 116 -0.62 12.33 6.38
N GLU A 117 0.54 11.67 6.32
CA GLU A 117 1.84 12.33 6.39
C GLU A 117 2.08 13.25 5.19
N LEU A 118 1.68 12.80 3.99
CA LEU A 118 1.75 13.62 2.77
C LEU A 118 0.88 14.87 2.88
N ILE A 119 -0.33 14.76 3.44
CA ILE A 119 -1.20 15.93 3.66
C ILE A 119 -0.60 16.86 4.70
N GLN A 120 -0.08 16.34 5.81
CA GLN A 120 0.55 17.16 6.84
C GLN A 120 1.76 17.91 6.29
N LEU A 121 2.56 17.25 5.45
CA LEU A 121 3.68 17.86 4.77
C LEU A 121 3.19 18.95 3.80
N ALA A 122 2.18 18.68 2.99
CA ALA A 122 1.63 19.67 2.06
C ALA A 122 1.07 20.91 2.78
N VAL A 123 0.52 20.74 3.99
CA VAL A 123 0.08 21.86 4.83
C VAL A 123 1.28 22.63 5.39
N SER A 124 2.33 21.95 5.86
CA SER A 124 3.51 22.62 6.42
C SER A 124 4.32 23.36 5.35
N THR A 125 4.29 22.90 4.11
CA THR A 125 4.90 23.56 2.94
C THR A 125 3.97 24.60 2.31
N ASN A 126 2.79 24.84 2.89
CA ASN A 126 1.77 25.80 2.42
C ASN A 126 1.24 25.53 0.99
N GLU A 127 1.36 24.29 0.51
CA GLU A 127 0.82 23.81 -0.77
C GLU A 127 -0.69 23.53 -0.67
N ILE A 128 -1.17 23.21 0.54
CA ILE A 128 -2.58 22.98 0.85
C ILE A 128 -2.97 23.80 2.08
N LYS A 129 -4.16 24.42 2.05
CA LYS A 129 -4.70 25.13 3.21
C LYS A 129 -5.05 24.13 4.33
N PRO A 130 -4.87 24.47 5.61
CA PRO A 130 -5.21 23.58 6.73
C PRO A 130 -6.67 23.11 6.73
N GLN A 131 -7.58 23.95 6.22
CA GLN A 131 -9.01 23.64 6.08
C GLN A 131 -9.28 22.52 5.07
N ASP A 132 -8.47 22.46 4.00
CA ASP A 132 -8.59 21.42 2.98
C ASP A 132 -7.99 20.09 3.46
N ALA A 133 -7.08 20.09 4.45
CA ALA A 133 -6.54 18.84 5.01
C ALA A 133 -7.58 17.98 5.75
N ILE A 134 -8.71 18.59 6.15
CA ILE A 134 -9.81 17.93 6.86
C ILE A 134 -10.49 16.93 5.93
N ILE A 135 -10.77 15.72 6.46
CA ILE A 135 -11.47 14.68 5.70
C ILE A 135 -12.90 15.14 5.41
N LYS A 136 -13.25 15.25 4.13
CA LYS A 136 -14.61 15.54 3.68
C LYS A 136 -15.40 14.24 3.55
N PHE A 137 -16.54 14.14 4.24
CA PHE A 137 -17.43 12.98 4.19
C PHE A 137 -18.61 13.16 3.22
N GLU A 138 -18.60 14.26 2.46
CA GLU A 138 -19.63 14.56 1.48
C GLU A 138 -19.60 13.56 0.31
N PRO A 139 -20.73 13.31 -0.37
CA PRO A 139 -20.76 12.50 -1.57
C PRO A 139 -19.91 13.11 -2.68
N TYR A 140 -19.02 12.32 -3.28
CA TYR A 140 -18.17 12.76 -4.39
C TYR A 140 -18.85 12.41 -5.71
N ASN A 141 -19.21 13.42 -6.50
CA ASN A 141 -19.81 13.25 -7.83
C ASN A 141 -18.71 13.25 -8.89
N LEU A 142 -18.61 12.15 -9.63
CA LEU A 142 -17.67 12.01 -10.75
C LEU A 142 -18.41 11.44 -11.95
N GLN A 143 -18.44 12.19 -13.06
CA GLN A 143 -19.05 11.78 -14.34
C GLN A 143 -20.46 11.17 -14.22
N GLY A 144 -21.30 11.73 -13.33
CA GLY A 144 -22.67 11.26 -13.10
C GLY A 144 -22.81 10.11 -12.11
N LYS A 145 -21.71 9.56 -11.57
CA LYS A 145 -21.72 8.56 -10.51
C LYS A 145 -21.41 9.18 -9.16
N VAL A 146 -22.24 8.86 -8.17
CA VAL A 146 -22.11 9.35 -6.80
C VAL A 146 -21.36 8.33 -5.95
N TYR A 147 -20.14 8.65 -5.54
CA TYR A 147 -19.38 7.88 -4.56
C TYR A 147 -19.73 8.35 -3.15
N LYS A 148 -19.82 7.41 -2.21
CA LYS A 148 -20.17 7.69 -0.79
C LYS A 148 -19.19 6.99 0.16
N GLY A 149 -19.14 7.47 1.40
CA GLY A 149 -18.36 6.86 2.47
C GLY A 149 -16.84 7.04 2.28
N PRO A 150 -16.01 6.04 2.69
CA PRO A 150 -14.56 6.17 2.66
C PRO A 150 -13.97 6.39 1.27
N ILE A 151 -14.63 5.89 0.22
CA ILE A 151 -14.19 6.09 -1.18
C ILE A 151 -14.32 7.57 -1.55
N ALA A 152 -15.46 8.21 -1.22
CA ALA A 152 -15.66 9.64 -1.49
C ALA A 152 -14.64 10.51 -0.76
N ALA A 153 -14.43 10.22 0.53
CA ALA A 153 -13.42 10.90 1.34
C ALA A 153 -12.01 10.75 0.75
N TRP A 154 -11.66 9.55 0.29
CA TRP A 154 -10.38 9.30 -0.36
C TRP A 154 -10.23 10.03 -1.70
N LEU A 155 -11.30 10.14 -2.50
CA LEU A 155 -11.28 10.88 -3.77
C LEU A 155 -11.04 12.37 -3.56
N TYR A 156 -11.73 13.01 -2.61
CA TYR A 156 -11.46 14.41 -2.25
C TYR A 156 -10.01 14.63 -1.82
N ARG A 157 -9.47 13.72 -0.99
CA ARG A 157 -8.07 13.80 -0.56
C ARG A 157 -7.08 13.59 -1.71
N SER A 158 -7.35 12.63 -2.60
CA SER A 158 -6.53 12.38 -3.78
C SER A 158 -6.50 13.60 -4.71
N GLU A 159 -7.60 14.32 -4.88
CA GLU A 159 -7.65 15.55 -5.67
C GLU A 159 -6.80 16.68 -5.06
N GLN A 160 -6.82 16.83 -3.74
CA GLN A 160 -6.00 17.81 -3.03
C GLN A 160 -4.51 17.49 -3.13
N LEU A 161 -4.15 16.22 -2.97
CA LEU A 161 -2.77 15.75 -3.15
C LEU A 161 -2.32 15.90 -4.61
N MET A 162 -3.22 15.71 -5.57
CA MET A 162 -2.94 15.94 -6.98
C MET A 162 -2.61 17.42 -7.25
N LYS A 163 -3.30 18.36 -6.58
CA LYS A 163 -2.97 19.79 -6.68
C LYS A 163 -1.60 20.11 -6.08
N ALA A 164 -1.23 19.49 -4.96
CA ALA A 164 0.04 19.74 -4.27
C ALA A 164 1.25 19.07 -4.94
N TYR A 165 1.11 17.82 -5.37
CA TYR A 165 2.24 16.99 -5.82
C TYR A 165 2.12 16.50 -7.27
N GLY A 166 0.97 16.68 -7.93
CA GLY A 166 0.77 16.31 -9.34
C GLY A 166 0.43 14.85 -9.63
N TYR A 167 0.11 14.05 -8.60
CA TYR A 167 -0.18 12.61 -8.72
C TYR A 167 -1.51 12.24 -8.05
N HIS A 168 -2.10 11.11 -8.45
CA HIS A 168 -3.38 10.63 -7.90
C HIS A 168 -3.17 9.48 -6.91
N LEU A 169 -2.22 8.59 -7.21
CA LEU A 169 -1.85 7.48 -6.34
C LEU A 169 -0.43 7.69 -5.83
N TYR A 170 -0.24 7.29 -4.57
CA TYR A 170 1.01 7.40 -3.84
C TYR A 170 1.32 6.01 -3.31
N LEU A 171 2.38 5.41 -3.83
CA LEU A 171 2.81 4.08 -3.45
C LEU A 171 4.01 4.24 -2.50
N PRO A 172 3.90 3.81 -1.24
CA PRO A 172 4.98 3.96 -0.26
C PRO A 172 6.17 3.05 -0.60
N GLU A 173 7.40 3.52 -0.37
CA GLU A 173 8.61 2.74 -0.65
C GLU A 173 8.66 1.41 0.10
N ASP A 174 8.11 1.37 1.32
CA ASP A 174 8.02 0.17 2.16
C ASP A 174 7.17 -0.96 1.55
N SER A 175 6.42 -0.68 0.49
CA SER A 175 5.58 -1.68 -0.19
C SER A 175 6.29 -2.40 -1.35
N PHE A 176 7.49 -1.95 -1.73
CA PHE A 176 8.24 -2.51 -2.86
C PHE A 176 9.18 -3.63 -2.46
N ASP A 177 9.47 -4.52 -3.41
CA ASP A 177 10.45 -5.60 -3.30
C ASP A 177 11.90 -5.14 -3.61
N ARG A 178 12.05 -3.89 -4.04
CA ARG A 178 13.28 -3.30 -4.59
C ARG A 178 13.34 -1.80 -4.31
N SER A 179 14.45 -1.16 -4.68
CA SER A 179 14.59 0.29 -4.51
C SER A 179 13.52 1.08 -5.28
N SER A 180 13.09 2.23 -4.76
CA SER A 180 12.09 3.08 -5.41
C SER A 180 12.42 3.42 -6.87
N ASN A 181 13.70 3.65 -7.19
CA ASN A 181 14.15 3.92 -8.55
C ASN A 181 14.00 2.71 -9.50
N GLU A 182 14.37 1.52 -9.05
CA GLU A 182 14.24 0.30 -9.86
C GLU A 182 12.77 -0.04 -10.09
N PHE A 183 11.92 0.09 -9.07
CA PHE A 183 10.48 -0.16 -9.21
C PHE A 183 9.83 0.84 -10.15
N LYS A 184 10.18 2.12 -10.05
CA LYS A 184 9.74 3.16 -10.99
C LYS A 184 10.14 2.84 -12.43
N ASN A 185 11.38 2.39 -12.66
CA ASN A 185 11.85 2.04 -13.99
C ASN A 185 11.12 0.81 -14.54
N LEU A 186 10.88 -0.20 -13.70
CA LEU A 186 10.07 -1.37 -14.05
C LEU A 186 8.66 -0.97 -14.49
N LEU A 187 7.98 -0.12 -13.71
CA LEU A 187 6.64 0.35 -14.04
C LEU A 187 6.61 1.09 -15.38
N LYS A 188 7.63 1.91 -15.67
CA LYS A 188 7.75 2.61 -16.96
C LYS A 188 7.95 1.64 -18.12
N GLN A 189 8.79 0.62 -17.95
CA GLN A 189 9.02 -0.42 -18.95
C GLN A 189 7.74 -1.23 -19.23
N CYS A 190 7.01 -1.63 -18.18
CA CYS A 190 5.72 -2.31 -18.34
C CYS A 190 4.71 -1.44 -19.10
N LYS A 191 4.64 -0.15 -18.77
CA LYS A 191 3.79 0.80 -19.49
C LYS A 191 4.18 0.91 -20.97
N SER A 192 5.46 1.11 -21.29
CA SER A 192 5.91 1.24 -22.67
C SER A 192 5.68 -0.03 -23.47
N TYR A 193 5.88 -1.20 -22.85
CA TYR A 193 5.58 -2.49 -23.49
C TYR A 193 4.10 -2.62 -23.80
N SER A 194 3.22 -2.32 -22.84
CA SER A 194 1.76 -2.34 -23.05
C SER A 194 1.32 -1.44 -24.20
N GLN A 195 1.96 -0.29 -24.40
CA GLN A 195 1.64 0.66 -25.47
C GLN A 195 2.24 0.29 -26.84
N GLY A 196 3.27 -0.55 -26.88
CA GLY A 196 3.90 -1.03 -28.12
C GLY A 196 3.31 -2.34 -28.67
N THR A 197 2.32 -2.92 -27.98
CA THR A 197 1.60 -4.15 -28.39
C THR A 197 0.26 -3.87 -29.07
N GLU A 198 -0.02 -2.62 -29.44
CA GLU A 198 -1.19 -2.22 -30.24
C GLU A 198 -0.80 -1.97 -31.70
#